data_AF-A0A925KC67-F1
#
_entry.id   AF-A0A925KC67-F1
#
_cell.length_a   1.000
_cell.length_b   1.000
_cell.length_c   1.000
_cell.angle_alpha   90.00
_cell.angle_beta   90.00
_cell.angle_gamma   90.00
#
_symmetry.space_group_name_H-M   'P 1'
#
loop_
_entity.id
_entity.type
_entity.pdbx_description
1 polymer ?
#
loop_
_entity_poly.entity_id
_entity_poly.type
_entity_poly.pdbx_seq_one_letter_code
_entity_poly.pdbx_strand_id
1 'polypeptide(L)' 'IKGPFEDPASYTDYSLAVSKDFSGFVVSGAIVGTDADKTFYSSPVNGKRLGKTSLVVGVKYNF' A
#
# COMPACT_ATOMS: atom_id res chain seq x y z
N ILE A 1 8.92 13.71 -3.36
CA ILE A 1 9.89 14.73 -2.90
C ILE A 1 9.40 15.19 -1.54
N LYS A 2 10.17 14.94 -0.47
CA LYS A 2 9.86 15.50 0.86
C LYS A 2 10.12 17.00 0.83
N GLY A 3 9.15 17.79 1.29
CA GLY A 3 9.25 19.25 1.30
C GLY A 3 10.14 19.76 2.44
N PRO A 4 10.59 21.02 2.38
CA PRO A 4 11.48 21.62 3.39
C PRO A 4 10.85 21.84 4.78
N PHE A 5 9.57 21.50 4.95
CA PHE A 5 8.82 21.63 6.20
C PHE A 5 8.16 20.31 6.65
N GLU A 6 8.56 19.17 6.09
CA GLU A 6 8.01 17.88 6.52
C GLU A 6 8.65 17.40 7.82
N ASP A 7 7.81 16.98 8.76
CA ASP A 7 8.26 16.31 9.96
C ASP A 7 8.95 14.98 9.61
N PRO A 8 9.95 14.53 10.39
CA PRO A 8 10.66 13.28 10.14
C PRO A 8 9.74 12.06 10.08
N ALA A 9 8.59 12.13 10.76
CA ALA A 9 7.57 11.09 10.83
C ALA A 9 6.43 11.26 9.81
N SER A 10 6.53 12.20 8.88
CA SER A 10 5.55 12.34 7.80
C SER A 10 5.67 11.20 6.80
N TYR A 11 4.51 10.69 6.39
CA TYR A 11 4.37 9.67 5.35
C TYR A 11 3.04 9.82 4.62
N THR A 12 3.00 9.28 3.40
CA THR A 12 1.80 9.16 2.58
C THR A 12 1.56 7.69 2.25
N ASP A 13 0.38 7.21 2.61
CA ASP A 13 -0.12 5.94 2.13
C ASP A 13 -0.73 6.11 0.73
N TYR A 14 -0.49 5.15 -0.14
CA TYR A 14 -1.00 5.18 -1.51
C TYR A 14 -1.49 3.80 -1.95
N SER A 15 -2.40 3.80 -2.91
CA SER A 15 -2.85 2.58 -3.58
C SER A 15 -3.15 2.83 -5.05
N LEU A 16 -2.91 1.81 -5.87
CA LEU A 16 -3.32 1.77 -7.26
C LEU A 16 -3.99 0.43 -7.51
N ALA A 17 -5.27 0.47 -7.88
CA ALA A 17 -6.08 -0.70 -8.14
C ALA A 17 -6.52 -0.71 -9.60
N VAL A 18 -6.51 -1.91 -10.19
CA VAL A 18 -7.09 -2.20 -11.49
C VAL A 18 -8.00 -3.40 -11.36
N SER A 19 -9.12 -3.38 -12.08
CA SER A 19 -10.03 -4.51 -12.16
C SER A 19 -10.53 -4.68 -13.58
N LYS A 20 -10.90 -5.92 -13.90
CA LYS A 20 -11.52 -6.27 -15.17
C LYS A 20 -12.68 -7.20 -14.90
N ASP A 21 -13.82 -6.85 -15.49
CA ASP A 21 -15.02 -7.68 -15.51
C ASP A 21 -15.02 -8.53 -16.79
N PHE A 22 -15.21 -9.84 -16.61
CA PHE A 22 -15.40 -10.85 -17.65
C PHE A 22 -16.83 -11.36 -17.58
N SER A 23 -17.80 -10.50 -17.90
CA SER A 23 -19.23 -10.83 -17.96
C SER A 23 -19.78 -11.39 -16.65
N GLY A 24 -19.52 -10.70 -15.54
CA GLY A 24 -19.94 -11.08 -14.19
C GLY A 24 -18.84 -11.72 -13.36
N PHE A 25 -17.77 -12.22 -13.98
CA PHE A 25 -16.57 -12.69 -13.28
C PHE A 25 -15.52 -11.59 -13.24
N VAL A 26 -15.28 -11.00 -12.06
CA VAL A 26 -14.36 -9.88 -11.88
C VAL A 26 -13.04 -10.34 -11.29
N VAL A 27 -11.94 -9.98 -11.96
CA VAL A 27 -10.57 -10.12 -11.43
C VAL A 27 -10.01 -8.74 -11.13
N SER A 28 -9.30 -8.62 -10.03
CA SER A 28 -8.71 -7.34 -9.59
C SER A 28 -7.33 -7.54 -8.98
N GLY A 29 -6.51 -6.50 -9.11
CA GLY A 29 -5.21 -6.39 -8.48
C GLY A 29 -5.01 -4.97 -7.95
N ALA A 30 -4.43 -4.84 -6.77
CA ALA A 30 -4.06 -3.55 -6.20
C ALA A 30 -2.66 -3.60 -5.60
N ILE A 31 -1.86 -2.57 -5.88
CA ILE A 31 -0.62 -2.30 -5.15
C ILE A 31 -0.97 -1.31 -4.05
N VAL A 32 -0.67 -1.67 -2.81
CA VAL A 32 -0.85 -0.81 -1.62
C VAL A 32 0.51 -0.59 -0.99
N GLY A 33 0.84 0.65 -0.67
CA GLY A 33 2.15 1.00 -0.13
C GLY A 33 2.15 2.30 0.65
N THR A 34 3.34 2.64 1.13
CA THR A 34 3.62 3.85 1.90
C THR A 34 5.04 4.29 1.60
N ASP A 35 5.30 5.60 1.59
CA ASP A 35 6.65 6.14 1.49
C ASP A 35 7.31 6.36 2.86
N ALA A 36 6.71 5.82 3.93
CA ALA A 36 7.23 5.90 5.29
C ALA A 36 8.68 5.43 5.39
N ASP A 37 9.49 6.27 6.05
CA ASP A 37 10.91 6.02 6.28
C ASP A 37 11.08 4.95 7.35
N LYS A 38 12.02 4.02 7.13
CA LYS A 38 12.27 2.93 8.08
C LYS A 38 12.82 3.45 9.41
N THR A 39 13.45 4.62 9.41
CA THR A 39 14.01 5.26 10.61
C THR A 39 12.96 5.52 11.69
N PHE A 40 11.72 5.83 11.30
CA PHE A 40 10.60 6.00 12.26
C PHE A 40 9.55 4.90 12.15
N TYR A 41 9.44 4.22 11.00
CA TYR A 41 8.39 3.22 10.73
C TYR A 41 8.92 1.78 10.78
N SER A 42 9.60 1.49 11.89
CA SER A 42 10.11 0.16 12.24
C SER A 42 9.61 -0.27 13.61
N SER A 43 9.45 -1.57 13.80
CA SER A 43 9.05 -2.14 15.08
C SER A 43 10.05 -1.76 16.18
N PRO A 44 9.60 -1.19 17.31
CA PRO A 44 10.48 -0.86 18.43
C PRO A 44 11.03 -2.11 19.13
N VAL A 45 10.44 -3.29 18.89
CA VAL A 45 10.81 -4.55 19.54
C VAL A 45 11.94 -5.27 18.79
N ASN A 46 11.99 -5.15 17.46
CA ASN A 46 12.93 -5.94 16.65
C ASN A 46 13.44 -5.24 15.38
N GLY A 47 13.18 -3.94 15.21
CA GLY A 47 13.66 -3.15 14.07
C GLY A 47 13.06 -3.54 12.71
N LYS A 48 12.03 -4.40 12.67
CA LYS A 48 11.41 -4.80 11.39
C LYS A 48 10.68 -3.62 10.76
N ARG A 49 10.94 -3.38 9.47
CA ARG A 49 10.18 -2.42 8.65
C ARG A 49 8.70 -2.79 8.61
N LEU A 50 7.84 -1.85 9.00
CA LEU A 50 6.39 -2.03 9.03
C LEU A 50 5.71 -1.54 7.74
N GLY A 51 6.27 -0.55 7.06
CA GLY A 51 5.75 -0.01 5.79
C GLY A 51 6.21 -0.83 4.58
N LYS A 52 5.63 -2.00 4.37
CA LYS A 52 5.92 -2.85 3.19
C LYS A 52 4.85 -2.68 2.12
N THR A 53 5.29 -2.53 0.87
CA THR A 53 4.40 -2.61 -0.29
C THR A 53 3.81 -4.01 -0.40
N SER A 54 2.50 -4.08 -0.60
CA SER A 54 1.74 -5.33 -0.68
C SER A 54 0.94 -5.37 -1.99
N LEU A 55 0.84 -6.56 -2.58
CA LEU A 55 -0.06 -6.84 -3.69
C LEU A 55 -1.32 -7.51 -3.13
N VAL A 56 -2.47 -6.91 -3.39
CA VAL A 56 -3.78 -7.47 -3.08
C VAL A 56 -4.40 -7.99 -4.37
N VAL A 57 -4.85 -9.24 -4.36
CA VAL A 57 -5.55 -9.87 -5.49
C VAL A 57 -6.97 -10.19 -5.08
N GLY A 58 -7.92 -10.02 -5.99
CA GLY A 58 -9.34 -10.24 -5.71
C GLY A 58 -10.04 -10.91 -6.88
N VAL A 59 -10.91 -11.87 -6.54
CA VAL A 59 -11.82 -12.52 -7.48
C VAL A 59 -13.24 -12.35 -6.92
N LYS A 60 -14.18 -11.92 -7.76
CA LYS A 60 -15.58 -11.70 -7.39
C LYS A 60 -16.48 -12.22 -8.50
N TYR A 61 -17.62 -12.80 -8.14
CA TYR A 61 -18.69 -13.11 -9.08
C TYR A 61 -19.91 -12.22 -8.77
N ASN A 62 -20.43 -11.52 -9.78
CA ASN A 62 -21.61 -10.67 -9.72
C ASN A 62 -22.82 -11.44 -10.28
N PHE A 63 -23.91 -11.51 -9.51
CA PHE A 63 -25.19 -12.14 -9.88
C PHE A 63 -26.21 -11.10 -10.35
#